data_AF-A0A4Q5R0I8-F1
#
_entry.id   AF-A0A4Q5R0I8-F1
#
_cell.length_a   1.000
_cell.length_b   1.000
_cell.length_c   1.000
_cell.angle_alpha   90.00
_cell.angle_beta   90.00
_cell.angle_gamma   90.00
#
_symmetry.space_group_name_H-M   'P 1'
#
loop_
_entity.id
_entity.type
_entity.pdbx_description
1 polymer ?
#
loop_
_entity_poly.entity_id
_entity_poly.type
_entity_poly.pdbx_seq_one_letter_code
_entity_poly.pdbx_strand_id
1 'polypeptide(L)'
;LLELAGDRTPYIDQAQSLNLFIPADVEKWDLLMLHFRAWELGIKSLYYLRSKSVQRAGFAGQEGNAGVEADNTIAVPQFNLGESTDYDECLACQ
;
A
#
# COMPACT_ATOMS: atom_id res chain seq x y z
N LEU A 1 13.04 7.02 -12.38
CA LEU A 1 13.10 5.58 -12.75
C LEU A 1 12.07 5.24 -13.83
N LEU A 2 10.79 5.57 -13.66
CA LEU A 2 9.75 5.33 -14.68
C LEU A 2 10.09 5.94 -16.03
N GLU A 3 10.54 7.20 -16.08
CA GLU A 3 10.92 7.88 -17.33
C GLU A 3 12.01 7.11 -18.10
N LEU A 4 13.10 6.73 -17.41
CA LEU A 4 14.17 5.91 -17.99
C LEU A 4 13.67 4.52 -18.46
N ALA A 5 12.64 3.97 -17.81
CA ALA A 5 12.01 2.72 -18.22
C ALA A 5 11.10 2.92 -19.44
N GLY A 6 10.37 4.03 -19.49
CA GLY A 6 9.57 4.46 -20.64
C GLY A 6 10.43 4.66 -21.87
N ASP A 7 11.52 5.44 -21.78
CA ASP A 7 12.42 5.76 -22.89
C ASP A 7 12.96 4.52 -23.61
N ARG A 8 13.24 3.44 -22.86
CA ARG A 8 13.75 2.18 -23.43
C ARG A 8 12.65 1.25 -23.93
N THR A 9 11.39 1.45 -23.51
CA THR A 9 10.29 0.53 -23.81
C THR A 9 10.08 0.27 -25.32
N PRO A 10 10.20 1.27 -26.22
CA PRO A 10 10.09 1.03 -27.67
C PRO A 10 11.14 0.06 -28.24
N TYR A 11 12.27 -0.14 -27.55
CA TYR A 11 13.37 -0.99 -28.01
C TYR A 11 13.35 -2.40 -27.39
N ILE A 12 12.39 -2.69 -26.52
CA ILE A 12 12.22 -3.99 -25.86
C ILE A 12 11.01 -4.65 -26.49
N ASP A 13 11.18 -5.83 -27.08
CA ASP A 13 10.12 -6.61 -27.72
C ASP A 13 9.15 -7.21 -26.68
N GLN A 14 9.69 -7.75 -25.59
CA GLN A 14 8.93 -8.33 -24.47
C GLN A 14 8.66 -7.31 -23.37
N ALA A 15 9.34 -7.42 -22.24
CA ALA A 15 9.19 -6.52 -21.10
C ALA A 15 10.48 -6.50 -20.28
N GLN A 16 10.48 -5.69 -19.23
CA GLN A 16 11.60 -5.49 -18.33
C GLN A 16 11.08 -5.55 -16.89
N SER A 17 11.77 -6.30 -16.03
CA SER A 17 11.45 -6.32 -14.60
C SER A 17 11.84 -4.97 -14.00
N LEU A 18 10.84 -4.16 -13.66
CA LEU A 18 11.03 -2.89 -12.99
C LEU A 18 10.64 -3.04 -11.54
N ASN A 19 11.58 -2.90 -10.60
CA ASN A 19 11.32 -2.93 -9.17
C ASN A 19 11.20 -1.50 -8.64
N LEU A 20 10.04 -1.16 -8.08
CA LEU A 20 9.84 0.10 -7.38
C LEU A 20 9.89 -0.12 -5.88
N PHE A 21 10.74 0.65 -5.20
CA PHE A 21 10.84 0.66 -3.74
C PHE A 21 9.96 1.80 -3.22
N ILE A 22 8.79 1.44 -2.70
CA ILE A 22 7.79 2.41 -2.26
C ILE A 22 7.65 2.26 -0.74
N PRO A 23 7.66 3.37 0.04
CA PRO A 23 7.36 3.33 1.46
C PRO A 23 6.00 2.68 1.69
N ALA A 24 5.84 1.94 2.78
CA ALA A 24 4.59 1.24 3.02
C ALA A 24 3.52 2.05 3.76
N ASP A 25 3.82 3.30 4.08
CA ASP A 25 2.88 4.35 4.46
C ASP A 25 2.56 5.29 3.29
N VAL A 26 2.90 4.91 2.06
CA VAL A 26 2.48 5.65 0.86
C VAL A 26 0.96 5.76 0.80
N GLU A 27 0.48 6.94 0.43
CA GLU A 27 -0.93 7.19 0.23
C GLU A 27 -1.42 6.47 -1.06
N LYS A 28 -2.70 6.08 -1.10
CA LYS A 28 -3.20 5.21 -2.18
C LYS A 28 -3.39 5.96 -3.49
N TRP A 29 -3.79 7.22 -3.44
CA TRP A 29 -3.76 8.10 -4.61
C TRP A 29 -2.35 8.23 -5.17
N ASP A 30 -1.32 8.39 -4.34
CA ASP A 30 0.07 8.44 -4.81
C ASP A 30 0.48 7.11 -5.49
N LEU A 31 0.10 5.98 -4.90
CA LEU A 31 0.33 4.66 -5.51
C LEU A 31 -0.40 4.53 -6.85
N LEU A 32 -1.66 4.97 -6.93
CA LEU A 32 -2.47 4.96 -8.15
C LEU A 32 -1.86 5.87 -9.22
N MET A 33 -1.45 7.08 -8.88
CA MET A 33 -0.81 8.03 -9.80
C MET A 33 0.50 7.49 -10.33
N LEU A 34 1.23 6.72 -9.52
CA LEU A 34 2.44 6.05 -9.97
C LEU A 34 2.13 4.99 -11.06
N HIS A 35 1.08 4.18 -10.87
CA HIS A 35 0.63 3.22 -11.89
C HIS A 35 0.11 3.93 -13.14
N PHE A 36 -0.68 4.99 -12.96
CA PHE A 36 -1.20 5.78 -14.07
C PHE A 36 -0.07 6.40 -14.90
N ARG A 37 0.93 6.97 -14.24
CA ARG A 37 2.10 7.53 -14.92
C ARG A 37 2.90 6.48 -15.68
N ALA A 38 3.06 5.27 -15.14
CA ALA A 38 3.74 4.18 -15.83
C ALA A 38 3.00 3.75 -17.10
N TRP A 39 1.66 3.71 -17.05
CA TRP A 39 0.80 3.45 -18.20
C TRP A 39 0.93 4.55 -19.26
N GLU A 40 0.90 5.84 -18.87
CA GLU A 40 1.10 6.96 -19.80
C GLU A 40 2.45 6.88 -20.52
N LEU A 41 3.50 6.45 -19.82
CA LEU A 41 4.85 6.28 -20.37
C LEU A 41 5.00 4.99 -21.22
N GLY A 42 3.93 4.22 -21.39
CA GLY A 42 3.90 3.00 -22.20
C GLY A 42 4.62 1.80 -21.57
N ILE A 43 4.92 1.84 -20.27
CA ILE A 43 5.62 0.76 -19.57
C ILE A 43 4.73 -0.49 -19.53
N LYS A 44 5.28 -1.62 -19.98
CA LYS A 44 4.52 -2.86 -20.21
C LYS A 44 4.17 -3.63 -18.93
N SER A 45 5.01 -3.54 -17.90
CA SER A 45 4.77 -4.19 -16.61
C SER A 45 5.50 -3.47 -15.48
N LEU A 46 4.96 -3.60 -14.27
CA LEU A 46 5.55 -3.11 -13.03
C LEU A 46 5.68 -4.26 -12.04
N TYR A 47 6.78 -4.27 -11.30
CA TYR A 47 6.93 -5.02 -10.06
C TYR A 47 7.26 -4.01 -8.97
N TYR A 48 6.67 -4.14 -7.79
CA TYR A 48 6.99 -3.23 -6.71
C TYR A 48 7.02 -3.96 -5.39
N LEU A 49 7.89 -3.46 -4.53
CA LEU A 49 8.02 -3.93 -3.17
C LEU A 49 7.34 -2.90 -2.26
N ARG A 50 6.21 -3.28 -1.67
CA ARG A 50 5.61 -2.56 -0.54
C ARG A 50 6.10 -3.23 0.74
N SER A 51 7.20 -2.76 1.33
CA SER A 51 7.67 -3.33 2.60
C SER A 51 7.07 -2.59 3.80
N LYS A 52 6.00 -3.14 4.40
CA LYS A 52 5.72 -3.00 5.84
C LYS A 52 5.70 -4.39 6.44
N SER A 53 6.68 -4.71 7.28
CA SER A 53 6.53 -5.78 8.26
C SER A 53 6.92 -5.25 9.63
N VAL A 54 5.98 -4.63 10.33
CA VAL A 54 6.01 -4.61 11.81
C VAL A 54 4.57 -4.68 12.33
N GLN A 55 3.79 -5.67 11.90
CA GLN A 55 2.97 -6.34 12.91
C GLN A 55 3.86 -7.44 13.47
N ARG A 56 4.55 -7.08 14.55
CA ARG A 56 5.19 -8.03 15.45
C ARG A 56 4.17 -9.14 15.67
N ALA A 57 4.56 -10.39 15.50
CA ALA A 57 3.74 -11.53 15.92
C ALA A 57 3.42 -11.39 17.42
N GLY A 58 2.29 -10.77 17.72
CA GLY A 58 1.56 -10.83 18.97
C GLY A 58 0.12 -10.92 18.47
N PHE A 59 -0.59 -12.03 18.59
CA PHE A 59 -0.73 -12.84 19.79
C PHE A 59 -0.89 -14.32 19.40
N ALA A 60 0.22 -15.05 19.44
CA ALA A 60 0.18 -16.49 19.68
C ALA A 60 0.88 -16.73 21.03
N GLY A 61 0.11 -16.62 22.12
CA GLY A 61 0.52 -17.05 23.45
C GLY A 61 1.39 -16.08 24.24
N GLN A 62 0.83 -14.95 24.70
CA GLN A 62 1.42 -14.24 25.84
C GLN A 62 0.39 -14.07 26.95
N GLU A 63 0.65 -14.75 28.06
CA GLU A 63 -0.03 -14.59 29.34
C GLU A 63 0.18 -13.16 29.85
N GLY A 64 -0.90 -12.40 30.04
CA GLY A 64 -0.87 -11.12 30.76
C GLY A 64 -1.66 -9.97 30.12
N ASN A 65 -2.91 -9.78 30.59
CA ASN A 65 -3.63 -8.50 30.68
C ASN A 65 -3.71 -7.58 29.45
N ALA A 66 -4.26 -8.07 28.33
CA ALA A 66 -4.92 -7.22 27.34
C ALA A 66 -6.29 -7.81 26.97
N GLY A 67 -7.04 -8.20 28.00
CA GLY A 67 -8.41 -8.68 27.86
C GLY A 67 -9.42 -7.55 27.69
N VAL A 68 -10.68 -7.97 27.58
CA VAL A 68 -11.96 -7.24 27.55
C VAL A 68 -12.13 -6.07 28.55
N GLU A 69 -11.15 -5.78 29.39
CA GLU A 69 -11.19 -4.75 30.44
C GLU A 69 -10.80 -3.34 29.94
N ALA A 70 -10.16 -3.23 28.77
CA ALA A 70 -9.89 -1.93 28.13
C ALA A 70 -11.10 -1.36 27.36
N ASP A 71 -12.17 -2.17 27.22
CA ASP A 71 -13.39 -1.86 26.45
C ASP A 71 -14.52 -1.28 27.34
N ASN A 72 -14.26 -1.09 28.64
CA ASN A 72 -15.23 -0.62 29.64
C ASN A 72 -15.11 0.89 29.95
N THR A 73 -14.98 1.74 28.93
CA THR A 73 -15.09 3.21 29.08
C THR A 73 -16.39 3.74 28.47
N ILE A 74 -17.14 4.53 29.24
CA ILE A 74 -18.47 5.10 28.88
C ILE A 74 -18.44 5.95 27.60
N ALA A 75 -17.29 6.49 27.21
CA ALA A 75 -17.16 7.34 26.04
C ALA A 75 -16.74 6.50 24.82
N VAL A 76 -17.62 6.42 23.83
CA VAL A 76 -17.28 5.94 22.49
C VAL A 76 -16.36 6.99 21.84
N PRO A 77 -15.15 6.65 21.36
CA PRO A 77 -14.32 7.59 20.62
C PRO A 77 -15.03 8.00 19.33
N GLN A 78 -15.38 9.28 19.19
CA GLN A 78 -16.01 9.79 17.98
C GLN A 78 -14.97 10.43 17.06
N PHE A 79 -14.84 9.87 15.86
CA PHE A 79 -14.05 10.46 14.78
C PHE A 79 -15.01 10.85 13.65
N ASN A 80 -15.30 12.15 13.54
CA ASN A 80 -16.10 12.69 12.44
C ASN A 80 -15.18 12.96 11.25
N LEU A 81 -15.01 11.97 10.40
CA LEU A 81 -14.50 12.12 9.04
C LEU A 81 -15.72 12.01 8.13
N GLY A 82 -16.22 13.15 7.62
CA GLY A 82 -17.16 13.12 6.49
C GLY A 82 -16.55 12.30 5.36
N GLU A 83 -17.38 11.52 4.65
CA GLU A 83 -16.97 10.43 3.76
C GLU A 83 -15.85 10.81 2.78
N SER A 84 -14.60 10.65 3.23
CA SER A 84 -13.50 10.28 2.36
C SER A 84 -13.83 8.89 1.87
N THR A 85 -13.91 8.71 0.55
CA THR A 85 -14.04 7.39 -0.04
C THR A 85 -13.03 6.46 0.61
N ASP A 86 -13.55 5.46 1.32
CA ASP A 86 -12.74 4.51 2.06
C ASP A 86 -11.99 3.63 1.05
N TYR A 87 -10.78 4.06 0.72
CA TYR A 87 -9.88 3.29 -0.13
C TYR A 87 -9.04 2.31 0.71
N ASP A 88 -9.17 2.27 2.06
CA ASP A 88 -8.41 1.35 2.93
C ASP A 88 -8.66 -0.11 2.62
N GLU A 89 -9.80 -0.43 2.01
CA GLU A 89 -10.11 -1.76 1.48
C GLU A 89 -9.88 -1.86 -0.04
N CYS A 90 -8.66 -1.60 -0.50
CA CYS A 90 -8.30 -1.97 -1.87
C CYS A 90 -8.11 -3.49 -1.96
N LEU A 91 -9.14 -4.20 -2.43
CA LEU A 91 -9.15 -5.66 -2.63
C LEU A 91 -7.98 -6.19 -3.49
N ALA A 92 -7.37 -5.34 -4.31
CA ALA A 92 -6.19 -5.69 -5.12
C ALA A 92 -4.87 -5.68 -4.32
N CYS A 93 -4.89 -5.15 -3.09
CA CYS A 93 -3.74 -4.99 -2.20
C CYS A 93 -3.79 -5.90 -0.96
N GLN A 94 -4.77 -6.82 -0.89
CA GLN A 94 -4.78 -7.92 0.08
C GLN A 94 -3.74 -8.99 -0.27
#